data_AF-A0A447U7E6-F1
#
_entry.id   AF-A0A447U7E6-F1
#
_cell.length_a   1.000
_cell.length_b   1.000
_cell.length_c   1.000
_cell.angle_alpha   90.00
_cell.angle_beta   90.00
_cell.angle_gamma   90.00
#
_symmetry.space_group_name_H-M   'P 1'
#
loop_
_entity.id
_entity.type
_entity.pdbx_description
1 polymer ?
#
loop_
_entity_poly.entity_id
_entity_poly.type
_entity_poly.pdbx_seq_one_letter_code
_entity_poly.pdbx_strand_id
1 'polypeptide(L)'
;MALMVMSCCGSLLGWQFTIAQVFKSSADEGYFPKVFSRVTKVDAPVQGMLIIVIIQTGLSLMTISPSLNSQFNVLVNLAVVTNIIPYILSMAALVIIQKMANVPSSKAKVANFVAFVGAMYSFYALYSSGEEAMLYGSIVTFLGWTLYGLVSPRFELKNKHG
;
A
#
# COMPACT_ATOMS: atom_id res chain seq x y z
N MET A 1 -16.23 21.61 -13.55
CA MET A 1 -16.04 21.35 -12.11
C MET A 1 -16.83 20.12 -11.62
N ALA A 2 -18.13 19.97 -11.93
CA ALA A 2 -18.91 18.80 -11.49
C ALA A 2 -18.32 17.43 -11.91
N LEU A 3 -17.86 17.28 -13.15
CA LEU A 3 -17.19 16.06 -13.62
C LEU A 3 -15.90 15.72 -12.84
N MET A 4 -15.13 16.74 -12.45
CA MET A 4 -13.91 16.54 -11.65
C MET A 4 -14.25 16.06 -10.24
N VAL A 5 -15.28 16.66 -9.62
CA VAL A 5 -15.76 16.23 -8.30
C VAL A 5 -16.25 14.79 -8.34
N MET A 6 -17.03 14.41 -9.36
CA MET A 6 -17.48 13.03 -9.53
C MET A 6 -16.30 12.05 -9.70
N SER A 7 -15.28 12.42 -10.48
CA SER A 7 -14.06 11.62 -10.64
C SER A 7 -13.31 11.43 -9.31
N CYS A 8 -13.12 12.51 -8.54
CA CYS A 8 -12.47 12.44 -7.23
C CYS A 8 -13.27 11.59 -6.23
N CYS A 9 -14.60 11.73 -6.21
CA CYS A 9 -15.47 10.90 -5.37
C CYS A 9 -15.37 9.42 -5.74
N GLY A 10 -15.36 9.09 -7.03
CA GLY A 10 -15.19 7.72 -7.50
C GLY A 10 -13.83 7.14 -7.11
N SER A 11 -12.75 7.91 -7.30
CA SER A 11 -11.40 7.50 -6.89
C SER A 11 -11.30 7.27 -5.38
N LEU A 12 -11.87 8.18 -4.57
CA LEU A 12 -11.90 8.07 -3.12
C LEU A 12 -12.60 6.77 -2.70
N LEU A 13 -13.80 6.50 -3.21
CA LEU A 13 -14.53 5.27 -2.89
C LEU A 13 -13.73 4.01 -3.27
N GLY A 14 -13.11 3.99 -4.44
CA GLY A 14 -12.25 2.88 -4.87
C GLY A 14 -11.11 2.63 -3.89
N TRP A 15 -10.37 3.67 -3.53
CA TRP A 15 -9.27 3.57 -2.56
C TRP A 15 -9.73 3.13 -1.17
N GLN A 16 -10.89 3.60 -0.69
CA GLN A 16 -11.42 3.17 0.61
C GLN A 16 -11.66 1.65 0.66
N PHE A 17 -12.25 1.07 -0.39
CA PHE A 17 -12.45 -0.38 -0.46
C PHE A 17 -11.14 -1.16 -0.60
N THR A 18 -10.21 -0.68 -1.44
CA THR A 18 -8.91 -1.33 -1.61
C THR A 18 -8.12 -1.36 -0.30
N ILE A 19 -8.03 -0.23 0.41
CA ILE A 19 -7.33 -0.15 1.70
C ILE A 19 -8.00 -1.08 2.71
N ALA A 20 -9.33 -1.07 2.81
CA ALA A 20 -10.05 -1.94 3.73
C ALA A 20 -9.77 -3.43 3.45
N GLN A 21 -9.69 -3.83 2.19
CA GLN A 21 -9.37 -5.20 1.81
C GLN A 21 -7.92 -5.56 2.15
N VAL A 22 -6.97 -4.65 1.95
CA VAL A 22 -5.56 -4.86 2.34
C VAL A 22 -5.44 -5.06 3.85
N PHE A 23 -6.11 -4.24 4.66
CA PHE A 23 -6.12 -4.40 6.12
C PHE A 23 -6.82 -5.69 6.55
N LYS A 24 -7.92 -6.06 5.90
CA LYS A 24 -8.62 -7.33 6.15
C LYS A 24 -7.69 -8.52 5.87
N SER A 25 -7.16 -8.63 4.66
CA SER A 25 -6.26 -9.73 4.28
C SER A 25 -5.03 -9.78 5.18
N SER A 26 -4.46 -8.63 5.53
CA SER A 26 -3.30 -8.59 6.44
C SER A 26 -3.69 -8.98 7.88
N ALA A 27 -4.91 -8.71 8.34
CA ALA A 27 -5.40 -9.15 9.64
C ALA A 27 -5.80 -10.63 9.67
N ASP A 28 -6.28 -11.17 8.55
CA ASP A 28 -6.56 -12.60 8.38
C ASP A 28 -5.26 -13.42 8.45
N GLU A 29 -4.19 -12.91 7.83
CA GLU A 29 -2.82 -13.42 7.98
C GLU A 29 -2.21 -13.12 9.37
N GLY A 30 -2.89 -12.33 10.20
CA GLY A 30 -2.51 -12.03 11.59
C GLY A 30 -1.48 -10.92 11.78
N TYR A 31 -1.10 -10.19 10.73
CA TYR A 31 -0.22 -9.01 10.81
C TYR A 31 -0.87 -7.83 11.54
N PHE A 32 -2.20 -7.71 11.46
CA PHE A 32 -2.97 -6.63 12.06
C PHE A 32 -3.96 -7.13 13.13
N PRO A 33 -4.47 -6.24 14.01
CA PRO A 33 -5.46 -6.61 15.01
C PRO A 33 -6.72 -7.26 14.40
N LYS A 34 -7.27 -8.27 15.08
CA LYS A 34 -8.46 -9.04 14.63
C LYS A 34 -9.70 -8.19 14.33
N VAL A 35 -9.77 -6.93 14.78
CA VAL A 35 -10.86 -6.01 14.46
C VAL A 35 -10.97 -5.76 12.95
N PHE A 36 -9.87 -5.79 12.21
CA PHE A 36 -9.85 -5.60 10.75
C PHE A 36 -10.27 -6.84 9.96
N SER A 37 -10.19 -8.03 10.57
CA SER A 37 -10.64 -9.31 9.98
C SER A 37 -12.16 -9.50 10.09
N ARG A 38 -12.84 -8.74 10.97
CA ARG A 38 -14.29 -8.85 11.16
C ARG A 38 -15.05 -8.33 9.94
N VAL A 39 -15.77 -9.24 9.29
CA VAL A 39 -16.65 -8.94 8.16
C VAL A 39 -18.13 -9.03 8.53
N THR A 40 -18.94 -8.33 7.74
CA THR A 40 -20.41 -8.41 7.80
C THR A 40 -20.94 -9.61 7.02
N LYS A 41 -22.27 -9.82 7.01
CA LYS A 41 -22.94 -10.91 6.26
C LYS A 41 -22.69 -10.89 4.74
N VAL A 42 -22.21 -9.78 4.21
CA VAL A 42 -21.88 -9.58 2.79
C VAL A 42 -20.37 -9.49 2.56
N ASP A 43 -19.57 -10.07 3.47
CA ASP A 43 -18.11 -10.10 3.43
C ASP A 43 -17.38 -8.74 3.45
N ALA A 44 -18.10 -7.65 3.76
CA ALA A 44 -17.52 -6.31 3.85
C ALA A 44 -16.92 -6.02 5.25
N PRO A 45 -15.64 -5.57 5.35
CA PRO A 45 -14.95 -5.26 6.61
C PRO A 45 -15.34 -3.88 7.18
N VAL A 46 -16.62 -3.67 7.49
CA VAL A 46 -17.17 -2.35 7.88
C VAL A 46 -16.50 -1.77 9.13
N GLN A 47 -16.18 -2.59 10.14
CA GLN A 47 -15.49 -2.11 11.35
C GLN A 47 -14.09 -1.56 11.04
N GLY A 48 -13.35 -2.25 10.17
CA GLY A 48 -12.05 -1.78 9.69
C GLY A 48 -12.17 -0.48 8.91
N MET A 49 -13.15 -0.37 8.01
CA MET A 49 -13.41 0.85 7.24
C MET A 49 -13.69 2.06 8.14
N LEU A 50 -14.51 1.90 9.18
CA LEU A 50 -14.82 2.99 10.11
C LEU A 50 -13.58 3.48 10.86
N ILE A 51 -12.73 2.54 11.34
CA ILE A 51 -11.48 2.89 12.02
C ILE A 51 -10.55 3.68 11.08
N ILE A 52 -10.39 3.21 9.84
CA ILE A 52 -9.56 3.87 8.82
C ILE A 52 -10.08 5.28 8.54
N VAL A 53 -11.39 5.45 8.32
CA VAL A 53 -12.00 6.75 8.03
C VAL A 53 -11.85 7.72 9.21
N ILE A 54 -12.01 7.26 10.46
CA ILE A 54 -11.81 8.10 11.65
C ILE A 54 -10.37 8.59 11.71
N ILE A 55 -9.39 7.71 11.52
CA ILE A 55 -7.96 8.06 11.54
C ILE A 55 -7.64 9.02 10.40
N GLN A 56 -8.09 8.73 9.18
CA GLN A 56 -7.88 9.59 8.00
C GLN A 56 -8.50 10.97 8.17
N THR A 57 -9.71 11.05 8.74
CA THR A 57 -10.39 12.32 9.02
C THR A 57 -9.63 13.11 10.07
N GLY A 58 -9.18 12.46 11.15
CA GLY A 58 -8.35 13.08 12.18
C GLY A 58 -7.04 13.65 11.62
N LEU A 59 -6.31 12.86 10.84
CA LEU A 59 -5.10 13.31 10.16
C LEU A 59 -5.37 14.48 9.21
N SER A 60 -6.43 14.40 8.41
CA SER A 60 -6.83 15.48 7.50
C SER A 60 -7.04 16.81 8.23
N LEU A 61 -7.74 16.79 9.37
CA LEU A 61 -7.95 17.97 10.21
C LEU A 61 -6.65 18.51 10.83
N MET A 62 -5.73 17.63 11.23
CA MET A 62 -4.43 18.03 11.78
C MET A 62 -3.46 18.60 10.73
N THR A 63 -3.69 18.31 9.45
CA THR A 63 -2.80 18.73 8.36
C THR A 63 -3.25 20.03 7.69
N ILE A 64 -4.25 20.75 8.23
CA ILE A 64 -4.75 22.00 7.63
C ILE A 64 -3.63 23.05 7.59
N SER A 65 -3.20 23.44 6.39
CA SER A 65 -2.12 24.40 6.16
C SER A 65 -2.64 25.68 5.49
N PRO A 66 -2.05 26.87 5.77
CA PRO A 66 -2.46 28.14 5.18
C PRO A 66 -2.21 28.26 3.66
N SER A 67 -1.46 27.33 3.04
CA SER A 67 -1.28 27.29 1.58
C SER A 67 -1.69 25.93 0.97
N LEU A 68 -2.89 25.88 0.39
CA LEU A 68 -3.46 24.69 -0.24
C LEU A 68 -2.55 24.08 -1.32
N ASN A 69 -1.84 24.91 -2.09
CA ASN A 69 -0.99 24.45 -3.19
C ASN A 69 0.28 23.75 -2.69
N SER A 70 0.96 24.31 -1.68
CA SER A 70 2.16 23.67 -1.12
C SER A 70 1.80 22.35 -0.44
N GLN A 71 0.69 22.32 0.29
CA GLN A 71 0.19 21.09 0.92
C GLN A 71 -0.16 20.03 -0.13
N PHE A 72 -0.82 20.41 -1.22
CA PHE A 72 -1.16 19.48 -2.29
C PHE A 72 0.09 18.84 -2.90
N ASN A 73 1.12 19.63 -3.22
CA ASN A 73 2.35 19.09 -3.82
C ASN A 73 3.11 18.16 -2.85
N VAL A 74 3.20 18.50 -1.57
CA VAL A 74 3.83 17.63 -0.57
C VAL A 74 3.06 16.32 -0.42
N LEU A 75 1.73 16.38 -0.30
CA LEU A 75 0.89 15.19 -0.15
C LEU A 75 0.95 14.29 -1.39
N VAL A 76 0.93 14.87 -2.60
CA VAL A 76 1.04 14.10 -3.86
C VAL A 76 2.41 13.44 -3.98
N ASN A 77 3.50 14.17 -3.73
CA ASN A 77 4.85 13.60 -3.81
C ASN A 77 5.06 12.50 -2.77
N LEU A 78 4.57 12.70 -1.54
CA LEU A 78 4.63 11.67 -0.51
C LEU A 78 3.80 10.44 -0.89
N ALA A 79 2.58 10.64 -1.41
CA ALA A 79 1.72 9.56 -1.86
C ALA A 79 2.38 8.73 -2.98
N VAL A 80 3.08 9.37 -3.92
CA VAL A 80 3.85 8.69 -4.97
C VAL A 80 4.91 7.78 -4.35
N VAL A 81 5.73 8.29 -3.44
CA VAL A 81 6.79 7.49 -2.79
C VAL A 81 6.19 6.30 -2.03
N THR A 82 5.14 6.52 -1.23
CA THR A 82 4.51 5.45 -0.43
C THR A 82 3.87 4.34 -1.26
N ASN A 83 3.42 4.63 -2.49
CA ASN A 83 2.83 3.65 -3.39
C ASN A 83 3.87 2.91 -4.23
N ILE A 84 4.96 3.59 -4.63
CA ILE A 84 5.99 2.98 -5.47
C ILE A 84 6.74 1.88 -4.72
N ILE A 85 6.98 2.04 -3.41
CA ILE A 85 7.69 1.03 -2.61
C ILE A 85 7.00 -0.34 -2.70
N PRO A 86 5.70 -0.49 -2.40
CA PRO A 86 4.95 -1.74 -2.66
C PRO A 86 5.02 -2.24 -4.11
N TYR A 87 5.07 -1.35 -5.10
CA TYR A 87 5.18 -1.76 -6.51
C TYR A 87 6.52 -2.41 -6.80
N ILE A 88 7.62 -1.82 -6.32
CA ILE A 88 8.97 -2.39 -6.45
C ILE A 88 9.04 -3.77 -5.79
N LEU A 89 8.51 -3.88 -4.57
CA LEU A 89 8.47 -5.16 -3.84
C LEU A 89 7.64 -6.21 -4.58
N SER A 90 6.51 -5.82 -5.17
CA SER A 90 5.65 -6.71 -5.95
C SER A 90 6.33 -7.18 -7.24
N MET A 91 7.05 -6.29 -7.94
CA MET A 91 7.83 -6.64 -9.12
C MET A 91 9.00 -7.57 -8.78
N ALA A 92 9.64 -7.40 -7.63
CA ALA A 92 10.66 -8.31 -7.13
C ALA A 92 10.09 -9.70 -6.78
N ALA A 93 8.92 -9.74 -6.13
CA ALA A 93 8.24 -10.98 -5.75
C ALA A 93 7.69 -11.77 -6.96
N LEU A 94 7.43 -11.10 -8.09
CA LEU A 94 6.81 -11.69 -9.28
C LEU A 94 7.52 -12.97 -9.75
N VAL A 95 8.85 -12.97 -9.78
CA VAL A 95 9.64 -14.14 -10.23
C VAL A 95 9.43 -15.34 -9.32
N ILE A 96 9.33 -15.11 -8.01
CA ILE A 96 9.09 -16.17 -7.01
C ILE A 96 7.66 -16.71 -7.18
N ILE A 97 6.67 -15.82 -7.30
CA ILE A 97 5.27 -16.19 -7.48
C ILE A 97 5.07 -17.01 -8.77
N GLN A 98 5.69 -16.61 -9.88
CA GLN A 98 5.63 -17.36 -11.14
C GLN A 98 6.23 -18.75 -11.04
N LYS A 99 7.34 -18.90 -10.30
CA LYS A 99 7.97 -20.20 -10.05
C LYS A 99 7.06 -21.10 -9.20
N MET A 100 6.49 -20.57 -8.12
CA MET A 100 5.55 -21.33 -7.28
C MET A 100 4.28 -21.75 -8.04
N ALA A 101 3.79 -20.91 -8.95
CA ALA A 101 2.61 -21.19 -9.76
C ALA A 101 2.91 -22.03 -11.03
N ASN A 102 4.14 -22.55 -11.21
CA ASN A 102 4.56 -23.34 -12.37
C ASN A 102 4.22 -22.68 -13.73
N VAL A 103 4.38 -21.35 -13.83
CA VAL A 103 4.04 -20.60 -15.04
C VAL A 103 4.99 -20.98 -16.19
N PRO A 104 4.49 -21.21 -17.42
CA PRO A 104 5.34 -21.51 -18.57
C PRO A 104 6.41 -20.45 -18.81
N SER A 105 7.65 -20.89 -19.04
CA SER A 105 8.83 -20.02 -19.18
C SER A 105 8.69 -18.95 -20.26
N SER A 106 7.94 -19.23 -21.34
CA SER A 106 7.67 -18.26 -22.41
C SER A 106 6.84 -17.05 -21.91
N LYS A 107 5.78 -17.30 -21.13
CA LYS A 107 4.94 -16.23 -20.55
C LYS A 107 5.63 -15.51 -19.40
N ALA A 108 6.38 -16.26 -18.58
CA ALA A 108 7.16 -15.71 -17.47
C ALA A 108 8.21 -14.69 -17.95
N LYS A 109 8.92 -14.97 -19.06
CA LYS A 109 9.92 -14.04 -19.63
C LYS A 109 9.32 -12.69 -20.02
N VAL A 110 8.15 -12.69 -20.68
CA VAL A 110 7.47 -11.44 -21.07
C VAL A 110 7.05 -10.65 -19.83
N ALA A 111 6.41 -11.32 -18.86
CA ALA A 111 5.99 -10.68 -17.62
C ALA A 111 7.18 -10.12 -16.82
N ASN A 112 8.30 -10.84 -16.76
CA ASN A 112 9.51 -10.38 -16.07
C ASN A 112 10.19 -9.21 -16.77
N PHE A 113 10.15 -9.17 -18.11
CA PHE A 113 10.64 -8.01 -18.86
C PHE A 113 9.78 -6.76 -18.58
N VAL A 114 8.46 -6.90 -18.59
CA VAL A 114 7.54 -5.80 -18.25
C VAL A 114 7.75 -5.34 -16.80
N ALA A 115 7.91 -6.27 -15.87
CA ALA A 115 8.21 -5.96 -14.47
C ALA A 115 9.55 -5.24 -14.31
N PHE A 116 10.57 -5.61 -15.09
CA PHE A 116 11.85 -4.92 -15.09
C PHE A 116 11.73 -3.48 -15.60
N VAL A 117 11.02 -3.26 -16.71
CA VAL A 117 10.77 -1.91 -17.24
C VAL A 117 9.95 -1.08 -16.24
N GLY A 118 8.93 -1.69 -15.62
CA GLY A 118 8.15 -1.06 -14.56
C GLY A 118 8.99 -0.68 -13.34
N ALA A 119 9.92 -1.54 -12.93
CA ALA A 119 10.84 -1.25 -11.83
C ALA A 119 11.77 -0.07 -12.17
N MET A 120 12.31 -0.03 -13.38
CA MET A 120 13.12 1.09 -13.86
C MET A 120 12.34 2.41 -13.85
N TYR A 121 11.09 2.39 -14.32
CA TYR A 121 10.20 3.56 -14.26
C TYR A 121 9.91 3.98 -12.82
N SER A 122 9.65 3.02 -11.93
CA SER A 122 9.44 3.28 -10.50
C SER A 122 10.65 3.96 -9.84
N PHE A 123 11.87 3.54 -10.16
CA PHE A 123 13.08 4.21 -9.68
C PHE A 123 13.22 5.63 -10.23
N TYR A 124 12.90 5.84 -11.51
CA TYR A 124 12.88 7.18 -12.10
C TYR A 124 11.84 8.09 -11.41
N ALA A 125 10.63 7.58 -11.16
CA ALA A 125 9.57 8.32 -10.49
C ALA A 125 9.94 8.66 -9.03
N LEU A 126 10.57 7.74 -8.30
CA LEU A 126 11.11 8.01 -6.95
C LEU A 126 12.14 9.14 -6.98
N TYR A 127 13.10 9.07 -7.90
CA TYR A 127 14.10 10.12 -8.08
C TYR A 127 13.46 11.49 -8.38
N SER A 128 12.41 11.51 -9.20
CA SER A 128 11.69 12.74 -9.56
C SER A 128 10.78 13.30 -8.45
N SER A 129 10.49 12.54 -7.39
CA SER A 129 9.53 12.92 -6.34
C SER A 129 10.09 13.95 -5.35
N GLY A 130 11.40 14.21 -5.38
CA GLY A 130 12.08 15.19 -4.53
C GLY A 130 12.63 14.61 -3.23
N GLU A 131 13.66 15.27 -2.69
CA GLU A 131 14.43 14.80 -1.52
C GLU A 131 13.56 14.69 -0.25
N GLU A 132 12.69 15.67 -0.02
CA GLU A 132 11.83 15.71 1.16
C GLU A 132 10.83 14.55 1.17
N ALA A 133 10.20 14.26 0.02
CA ALA A 133 9.28 13.12 -0.11
C ALA A 133 10.01 11.78 0.06
N MET A 134 11.24 11.66 -0.46
CA MET A 134 12.07 10.48 -0.23
C MET A 134 12.45 10.29 1.24
N LEU A 135 12.78 11.36 1.96
CA LEU A 135 13.10 11.31 3.38
C LEU A 135 11.90 10.77 4.17
N TYR A 136 10.73 11.41 4.07
CA TYR A 136 9.53 10.95 4.78
C TYR A 136 9.09 9.56 4.37
N GLY A 137 9.13 9.24 3.07
CA GLY A 137 8.81 7.90 2.58
C GLY A 137 9.75 6.82 3.11
N SER A 138 11.04 7.13 3.22
CA SER A 138 12.02 6.20 3.82
C SER A 138 11.74 5.95 5.30
N ILE A 139 11.45 6.99 6.08
CA ILE A 139 11.11 6.87 7.50
C ILE A 139 9.88 5.95 7.68
N VAL A 140 8.81 6.18 6.90
CA VAL A 140 7.61 5.35 6.93
C VAL A 140 7.91 3.90 6.55
N THR A 141 8.79 3.68 5.57
CA THR A 141 9.19 2.33 5.14
C THR A 141 9.96 1.59 6.23
N PHE A 142 10.96 2.23 6.83
CA PHE A 142 11.75 1.64 7.90
C PHE A 142 10.91 1.38 9.16
N LEU A 143 9.96 2.26 9.49
CA LEU A 143 8.98 2.01 10.54
C LEU A 143 8.12 0.79 10.21
N GLY A 144 7.65 0.67 8.97
CA GLY A 144 6.91 -0.50 8.49
C GLY A 144 7.69 -1.81 8.64
N TRP A 145 8.98 -1.82 8.24
CA TRP A 145 9.85 -2.98 8.42
C TRP A 145 10.12 -3.30 9.89
N THR A 146 10.27 -2.29 10.73
CA THR A 146 10.46 -2.48 12.19
C THR A 146 9.22 -3.11 12.81
N LEU A 147 8.02 -2.61 12.47
CA LEU A 147 6.76 -3.20 12.91
C LEU A 147 6.60 -4.64 12.42
N TYR A 148 6.94 -4.91 11.16
CA TYR A 148 6.97 -6.28 10.65
C TYR A 148 7.93 -7.16 11.47
N GLY A 149 9.12 -6.69 11.80
CA GLY A 149 10.09 -7.41 12.64
C GLY A 149 9.61 -7.71 14.07
N LEU A 150 8.72 -6.89 14.63
CA LEU A 150 8.08 -7.16 15.93
C LEU A 150 6.99 -8.23 15.85
N VAL A 151 6.32 -8.30 14.70
CA VAL A 151 5.19 -9.21 14.46
C VAL A 151 5.68 -10.55 13.88
N SER A 152 6.78 -10.56 13.13
CA SER A 152 7.33 -11.72 12.42
C SER A 152 7.67 -12.92 13.31
N PRO A 153 8.13 -12.79 14.57
CA PRO A 153 8.42 -13.94 15.41
C PRO A 153 7.17 -14.79 15.70
N ARG A 154 5.97 -14.20 15.67
CA ARG A 154 4.71 -14.92 15.87
C ARG A 154 4.33 -15.84 14.70
N PHE A 155 4.90 -15.59 13.51
CA PHE A 155 4.59 -16.31 12.27
C PHE A 155 5.72 -17.26 11.88
N GLU A 156 6.96 -16.76 11.85
CA GLU A 156 8.14 -17.53 11.43
C GLU A 156 8.50 -18.65 12.43
N LEU A 157 8.24 -18.46 13.73
CA LEU A 157 8.49 -19.52 14.73
C LEU A 157 7.37 -20.57 14.79
N LYS A 158 6.14 -20.22 14.37
CA LYS A 158 5.01 -21.15 14.37
C LYS A 158 5.05 -22.10 13.17
N ASN A 159 5.60 -21.66 12.03
CA ASN A 159 5.76 -22.48 10.82
C ASN A 159 6.95 -23.46 10.84
N LYS A 160 7.82 -23.43 11.87
CA LYS A 160 8.95 -24.37 12.01
C LYS A 160 8.61 -25.69 12.73
N HIS A 161 7.36 -25.87 13.17
CA HIS A 161 6.91 -27.08 13.88
C HIS A 161 5.88 -27.92 13.11
N GLY A 162 5.83 -27.78 11.77
CA GLY A 162 5.02 -28.61 10.87
C GLY A 162 5.87 -29.58 10.08
#